data_AF-T1CDH9-F1
#
_entry.id   AF-T1CDH9-F1
#
_cell.length_a   1.000
_cell.length_b   1.000
_cell.length_c   1.000
_cell.angle_alpha   90.00
_cell.angle_beta   90.00
_cell.angle_gamma   90.00
#
_symmetry.space_group_name_H-M   'P 1'
#
loop_
_entity.id
_entity.type
_entity.pdbx_description
1 polymer ?
#
loop_
_entity_poly.entity_id
_entity_poly.type
_entity_poly.pdbx_seq_one_letter_code
_entity_poly.pdbx_strand_id
1 'polypeptide(L)'
;MKDAIIFASVIVIIVVIPIRIGGFAVAFTAAKTLATGTNTLAGLYLNGFISLTIMSALALYLYPHAINGVLSTNSTKRLRMSTALLPIYGIGLALLALFGILIYAVPSALADVTKYGAVTVVPSLIYAEFPAWFVGFAFLGIFIGGLVPASIMAISQANLLTRNVIKVARPNMTSKTEARLAKWFSVMFKFIALAFIFAISATYSLELQLVGGIIILQTLPAIFIGMYTNKLNKYAVGVGWLAGMISGVFLILDANFFIAHLPSLQTTFFKFTTPFSFIYIGLIALLFNLLIAIVGSLILGPSKKPTANSSAA
;
A
#
# COMPACT_ATOMS: atom_id res chain seq x y z
N MET A 1 17.64 -4.85 -19.55
CA MET A 1 17.92 -3.54 -20.16
C MET A 1 16.94 -2.47 -19.68
N LYS A 2 15.62 -2.58 -19.94
CA LYS A 2 14.64 -1.55 -19.52
C LYS A 2 14.69 -1.19 -18.02
N ASP A 3 14.73 -2.19 -17.15
CA ASP A 3 14.68 -1.96 -15.69
C ASP A 3 15.98 -1.33 -15.17
N ALA A 4 17.12 -1.69 -15.78
CA ALA A 4 18.41 -1.09 -15.46
C ALA A 4 18.46 0.39 -15.86
N ILE A 5 17.84 0.77 -16.99
CA ILE A 5 17.80 2.17 -17.43
C ILE A 5 16.88 2.99 -16.53
N ILE A 6 15.69 2.47 -16.18
CA ILE A 6 14.79 3.15 -15.23
C ILE A 6 15.48 3.34 -13.89
N PHE A 7 16.17 2.30 -13.39
CA PHE A 7 16.91 2.37 -12.13
C PHE A 7 18.06 3.39 -12.19
N ALA A 8 18.81 3.42 -13.29
CA ALA A 8 19.86 4.41 -13.53
C ALA A 8 19.30 5.84 -13.53
N SER A 9 18.14 6.07 -14.18
CA SER A 9 17.50 7.39 -14.17
C SER A 9 17.07 7.83 -12.78
N VAL A 10 16.51 6.93 -11.98
CA VAL A 10 16.17 7.22 -10.57
C VAL A 10 17.42 7.58 -9.77
N ILE A 11 18.53 6.86 -9.95
CA ILE A 11 19.81 7.19 -9.30
C ILE A 11 20.30 8.58 -9.74
N VAL A 12 20.27 8.87 -11.05
CA VAL A 12 20.65 10.19 -11.57
C VAL A 12 19.81 11.28 -10.93
N ILE A 13 18.49 11.09 -10.81
CA ILE A 13 17.60 12.05 -10.17
C ILE A 13 17.96 12.23 -8.69
N ILE A 14 18.13 11.14 -7.94
CA ILE A 14 18.47 11.14 -6.51
C ILE A 14 19.82 11.83 -6.24
N VAL A 15 20.78 11.75 -7.15
CA VAL A 15 22.13 12.31 -6.97
C VAL A 15 22.22 13.74 -7.50
N VAL A 16 21.74 14.00 -8.71
CA VAL A 16 21.97 15.28 -9.41
C VAL A 16 21.10 16.40 -8.84
N ILE A 17 19.85 16.14 -8.47
CA ILE A 17 18.96 17.18 -7.95
C ILE A 17 19.53 17.80 -6.66
N PRO A 18 19.90 17.04 -5.63
CA PRO A 18 20.51 17.62 -4.44
C PRO A 18 21.80 18.40 -4.76
N ILE A 19 22.64 17.91 -5.68
CA ILE A 19 23.89 18.59 -6.05
C ILE A 19 23.60 19.95 -6.70
N ARG A 20 22.65 20.01 -7.64
CA ARG A 20 22.27 21.26 -8.32
C ARG A 20 21.66 22.31 -7.38
N ILE A 21 20.87 21.85 -6.42
CA ILE A 21 20.24 22.71 -5.40
C ILE A 21 21.27 23.26 -4.38
N GLY A 22 22.49 22.71 -4.33
CA GLY A 22 23.50 23.06 -3.32
C GLY A 22 23.38 22.25 -2.03
N GLY A 23 22.67 21.12 -2.09
CA GLY A 23 22.52 20.15 -1.01
C GLY A 23 21.29 20.36 -0.13
N PHE A 24 21.04 19.39 0.75
CA PHE A 24 19.88 19.41 1.65
C PHE A 24 19.93 20.57 2.65
N ALA A 25 21.12 21.07 3.04
CA ALA A 25 21.23 22.18 4.00
C ALA A 25 20.53 23.45 3.51
N VAL A 26 20.59 23.75 2.21
CA VAL A 26 19.90 24.88 1.57
C VAL A 26 18.38 24.68 1.68
N ALA A 27 17.90 23.50 1.30
CA ALA A 27 16.49 23.15 1.37
C ALA A 27 15.92 23.17 2.79
N PHE A 28 16.65 22.62 3.78
CA PHE A 28 16.25 22.70 5.19
C PHE A 28 16.20 24.13 5.70
N THR A 29 17.12 25.00 5.25
CA THR A 29 17.10 26.43 5.60
C THR A 29 15.90 27.13 5.00
N ALA A 30 15.58 26.87 3.72
CA ALA A 30 14.40 27.40 3.06
C ALA A 30 13.09 26.88 3.69
N ALA A 31 13.09 25.65 4.19
CA ALA A 31 11.94 25.00 4.81
C ALA A 31 11.75 25.35 6.30
N LYS A 32 12.61 26.18 6.92
CA LYS A 32 12.51 26.55 8.35
C LYS A 32 11.18 27.21 8.75
N THR A 33 10.44 27.73 7.78
CA THR A 33 9.12 28.35 7.99
C THR A 33 7.98 27.34 8.13
N LEU A 34 8.24 26.03 8.01
CA LEU A 34 7.20 25.00 8.12
C LEU A 34 6.69 24.83 9.56
N ALA A 35 5.37 24.92 9.71
CA ALA A 35 4.66 24.86 10.99
C ALA A 35 4.85 23.53 11.76
N THR A 36 5.20 22.44 11.08
CA THR A 36 5.34 21.10 11.68
C THR A 36 6.76 20.74 12.11
N GLY A 37 7.73 21.64 11.88
CA GLY A 37 9.15 21.42 12.18
C GLY A 37 9.83 20.47 11.19
N THR A 38 11.03 20.83 10.73
CA THR A 38 11.79 20.04 9.74
C THR A 38 12.73 19.00 10.35
N ASN A 39 12.97 19.08 11.66
CA ASN A 39 14.09 18.36 12.30
C ASN A 39 13.66 17.06 12.99
N THR A 40 12.46 17.03 13.57
CA THR A 40 11.93 15.88 14.30
C THR A 40 10.44 15.77 14.07
N LEU A 41 9.94 14.54 13.90
CA LEU A 41 8.51 14.29 13.86
C LEU A 41 7.88 14.77 15.18
N ALA A 42 6.86 15.63 15.11
CA ALA A 42 6.18 16.10 16.30
C ALA A 42 5.63 14.92 17.10
N GLY A 43 5.79 14.94 18.44
CA GLY A 43 5.42 13.83 19.32
C GLY A 43 3.98 13.35 19.15
N LEU A 44 3.08 14.26 18.75
CA LEU A 44 1.69 13.98 18.40
C LEU A 44 1.53 12.89 17.33
N TYR A 45 2.44 12.83 16.35
CA TYR A 45 2.39 11.90 15.21
C TYR A 45 3.26 10.66 15.39
N LEU A 46 4.08 10.60 16.46
CA LEU A 46 5.06 9.53 16.65
C LEU A 46 4.39 8.15 16.71
N ASN A 47 3.36 8.01 17.54
CA ASN A 47 2.62 6.74 17.67
C ASN A 47 1.89 6.37 16.36
N GLY A 48 1.40 7.36 15.63
CA GLY A 48 0.77 7.17 14.33
C GLY A 48 1.77 6.59 13.33
N PHE A 49 2.95 7.20 13.24
CA PHE A 49 4.03 6.74 12.38
C PHE A 49 4.49 5.32 12.73
N ILE A 50 4.73 5.02 14.02
CA ILE A 50 5.16 3.70 14.48
C ILE A 50 4.10 2.64 14.15
N SER A 51 2.85 2.88 14.55
CA SER A 51 1.75 1.94 14.30
C SER A 51 1.53 1.71 12.81
N LEU A 52 1.53 2.77 12.00
CA LEU A 52 1.42 2.66 10.54
C LEU A 52 2.57 1.85 9.94
N THR A 53 3.81 2.10 10.36
CA THR A 53 4.99 1.43 9.82
C THR A 53 4.95 -0.08 10.09
N ILE A 54 4.68 -0.48 11.34
CA ILE A 54 4.60 -1.89 11.72
C ILE A 54 3.44 -2.57 10.99
N MET A 55 2.26 -1.94 10.96
CA MET A 55 1.09 -2.54 10.32
C MET A 55 1.25 -2.64 8.80
N SER A 56 1.86 -1.64 8.15
CA SER A 56 2.15 -1.68 6.71
C SER A 56 3.14 -2.79 6.36
N ALA A 57 4.17 -3.00 7.20
CA ALA A 57 5.11 -4.11 7.02
C ALA A 57 4.42 -5.48 7.10
N LEU A 58 3.45 -5.64 8.02
CA LEU A 58 2.66 -6.86 8.12
C LEU A 58 1.69 -7.03 6.93
N ALA A 59 1.02 -5.95 6.51
CA ALA A 59 0.06 -5.96 5.41
C ALA A 59 0.69 -6.31 4.05
N LEU A 60 1.94 -5.91 3.82
CA LEU A 60 2.65 -6.07 2.55
C LEU A 60 2.57 -7.50 1.98
N TYR A 61 2.67 -8.51 2.84
CA TYR A 61 2.69 -9.92 2.44
C TYR A 61 1.29 -10.55 2.33
N LEU A 62 0.25 -9.87 2.80
CA LEU A 62 -1.13 -10.33 2.76
C LEU A 62 -1.80 -9.96 1.43
N TYR A 63 -1.22 -9.04 0.67
CA TYR A 63 -1.77 -8.66 -0.62
C TYR A 63 -1.73 -9.82 -1.63
N PRO A 64 -2.86 -10.12 -2.30
CA PRO A 64 -2.97 -11.28 -3.18
C PRO A 64 -2.06 -11.21 -4.41
N HIS A 65 -1.71 -9.99 -4.85
CA HIS A 65 -0.82 -9.79 -5.98
C HIS A 65 0.64 -10.17 -5.66
N ALA A 66 1.03 -10.21 -4.38
CA ALA A 66 2.35 -10.69 -3.97
C ALA A 66 2.52 -12.19 -4.26
N ILE A 67 1.44 -12.98 -4.15
CA ILE A 67 1.45 -14.42 -4.42
C ILE A 67 1.73 -14.70 -5.90
N ASN A 68 1.23 -13.88 -6.82
CA ASN A 68 1.48 -14.05 -8.26
C ASN A 68 2.98 -13.97 -8.58
N GLY A 69 3.73 -13.09 -7.90
CA GLY A 69 5.18 -12.99 -8.05
C GLY A 69 5.91 -14.23 -7.53
N VAL A 70 5.47 -14.76 -6.39
CA VAL A 70 6.03 -15.99 -5.80
C VAL A 70 5.80 -17.19 -6.71
N LEU A 71 4.57 -17.39 -7.20
CA LEU A 71 4.21 -18.55 -8.02
C LEU A 71 4.81 -18.53 -9.43
N SER A 72 5.29 -17.38 -9.91
CA SER A 72 5.96 -17.23 -11.21
C SER A 72 7.49 -17.32 -11.11
N THR A 73 8.04 -17.53 -9.92
CA THR A 73 9.50 -17.58 -9.73
C THR A 73 10.09 -18.95 -10.08
N ASN A 74 11.18 -18.97 -10.85
CA ASN A 74 11.84 -20.21 -11.30
C ASN A 74 12.55 -21.01 -10.20
N SER A 75 12.78 -20.44 -9.01
CA SER A 75 13.50 -21.12 -7.91
C SER A 75 13.26 -20.42 -6.57
N THR A 76 13.14 -21.21 -5.51
CA THR A 76 13.06 -20.73 -4.13
C THR A 76 14.30 -19.93 -3.71
N LYS A 77 15.49 -20.27 -4.22
CA LYS A 77 16.73 -19.51 -3.96
C LYS A 77 16.65 -18.10 -4.55
N ARG A 78 16.12 -17.97 -5.78
CA ARG A 78 15.92 -16.67 -6.43
C ARG A 78 14.86 -15.85 -5.72
N LEU A 79 13.78 -16.48 -5.26
CA LEU A 79 12.76 -15.83 -4.44
C LEU A 79 13.36 -15.25 -3.16
N ARG A 80 14.10 -16.06 -2.39
CA ARG A 80 14.75 -15.62 -1.14
C ARG A 80 15.72 -14.45 -1.39
N MET A 81 16.54 -14.54 -2.43
CA MET A 81 17.45 -13.45 -2.80
C MET A 81 16.68 -12.17 -3.14
N SER A 82 15.62 -12.27 -3.97
CA SER A 82 14.79 -11.12 -4.32
C SER A 82 14.14 -10.47 -3.09
N THR A 83 13.62 -11.29 -2.17
CA THR A 83 13.01 -10.78 -0.92
C THR A 83 14.05 -10.17 0.00
N ALA A 84 15.24 -10.76 0.11
CA ALA A 84 16.33 -10.23 0.95
C ALA A 84 16.85 -8.86 0.47
N LEU A 85 16.71 -8.55 -0.83
CA LEU A 85 17.12 -7.27 -1.41
C LEU A 85 16.04 -6.18 -1.32
N LEU A 86 14.82 -6.49 -0.86
CA LEU A 86 13.74 -5.49 -0.69
C LEU A 86 14.16 -4.24 0.11
N PRO A 87 14.96 -4.34 1.20
CA PRO A 87 15.40 -3.16 1.95
C PRO A 87 16.20 -2.14 1.12
N ILE A 88 16.91 -2.58 0.07
CA ILE A 88 17.67 -1.67 -0.80
C ILE A 88 16.73 -0.72 -1.54
N TYR A 89 15.55 -1.20 -1.95
CA TYR A 89 14.52 -0.35 -2.54
C TYR A 89 13.98 0.68 -1.53
N GLY A 90 13.91 0.30 -0.25
CA GLY A 90 13.53 1.21 0.84
C GLY A 90 14.46 2.42 0.98
N ILE A 91 15.77 2.24 0.73
CA ILE A 91 16.74 3.35 0.74
C ILE A 91 16.41 4.36 -0.36
N GLY A 92 16.16 3.88 -1.59
CA GLY A 92 15.77 4.74 -2.70
C GLY A 92 14.48 5.52 -2.43
N LEU A 93 13.47 4.84 -1.87
CA LEU A 93 12.21 5.47 -1.47
C LEU A 93 12.40 6.51 -0.36
N ALA A 94 13.26 6.24 0.63
CA ALA A 94 13.57 7.19 1.69
C ALA A 94 14.24 8.45 1.12
N LEU A 95 15.18 8.31 0.17
CA LEU A 95 15.82 9.45 -0.49
C LEU A 95 14.82 10.26 -1.33
N LEU A 96 13.90 9.59 -2.04
CA LEU A 96 12.82 10.27 -2.77
C LEU A 96 11.85 10.97 -1.81
N ALA A 97 11.58 10.43 -0.62
CA ALA A 97 10.74 11.10 0.37
C ALA A 97 11.35 12.44 0.82
N LEU A 98 12.69 12.54 0.91
CA LEU A 98 13.38 13.78 1.23
C LEU A 98 13.25 14.86 0.16
N PHE A 99 12.79 14.53 -1.06
CA PHE A 99 12.52 15.52 -2.10
C PHE A 99 11.38 16.47 -1.70
N GLY A 100 10.48 16.02 -0.82
CA GLY A 100 9.47 16.88 -0.20
C GLY A 100 10.07 18.08 0.53
N ILE A 101 11.32 17.98 1.00
CA ILE A 101 12.05 19.10 1.60
C ILE A 101 12.85 19.86 0.53
N LEU A 102 13.50 19.16 -0.41
CA LEU A 102 14.28 19.80 -1.48
C LEU A 102 13.49 20.81 -2.29
N ILE A 103 12.19 20.56 -2.50
CA ILE A 103 11.34 21.45 -3.28
C ILE A 103 11.26 22.88 -2.74
N TYR A 104 11.45 23.09 -1.43
CA TYR A 104 11.44 24.44 -0.85
C TYR A 104 12.63 25.30 -1.30
N ALA A 105 13.69 24.69 -1.81
CA ALA A 105 14.81 25.43 -2.42
C ALA A 105 14.56 25.78 -3.90
N VAL A 106 13.48 25.29 -4.52
CA VAL A 106 13.18 25.47 -5.95
C VAL A 106 11.79 26.10 -6.11
N PRO A 107 11.68 27.45 -6.12
CA PRO A 107 10.39 28.14 -6.11
C PRO A 107 9.48 27.80 -7.31
N SER A 108 10.06 27.55 -8.48
CA SER A 108 9.31 27.14 -9.69
C SER A 108 8.61 25.80 -9.49
N ALA A 109 9.30 24.81 -8.92
CA ALA A 109 8.73 23.50 -8.61
C ALA A 109 7.69 23.59 -7.48
N LEU A 110 7.91 24.44 -6.48
CA LEU A 110 6.97 24.66 -5.38
C LEU A 110 5.65 25.29 -5.86
N ALA A 111 5.71 26.18 -6.86
CA ALA A 111 4.52 26.77 -7.48
C ALA A 111 3.65 25.69 -8.16
N ASP A 112 4.27 24.72 -8.85
CA ASP A 112 3.55 23.60 -9.46
C ASP A 112 2.87 22.73 -8.40
N VAL A 113 3.56 22.39 -7.30
CA VAL A 113 2.98 21.58 -6.22
C VAL A 113 1.81 22.28 -5.54
N THR A 114 1.85 23.59 -5.41
CA THR A 114 0.71 24.37 -4.87
C THR A 114 -0.52 24.27 -5.77
N LYS A 115 -0.32 24.15 -7.09
CA LYS A 115 -1.40 24.05 -8.08
C LYS A 115 -1.91 22.62 -8.29
N TYR A 116 -1.01 21.64 -8.29
CA TYR A 116 -1.32 20.25 -8.70
C TYR A 116 -1.26 19.24 -7.54
N GLY A 117 -0.86 19.68 -6.35
CA GLY A 117 -0.81 18.88 -5.13
C GLY A 117 0.53 18.20 -4.87
N ALA A 118 0.69 17.64 -3.67
CA ALA A 118 1.95 17.06 -3.18
C ALA A 118 2.47 15.88 -4.03
N VAL A 119 1.62 15.22 -4.80
CA VAL A 119 2.00 14.10 -5.69
C VAL A 119 2.94 14.55 -6.82
N THR A 120 3.00 15.84 -7.14
CA THR A 120 3.86 16.37 -8.22
C THR A 120 5.25 16.79 -7.76
N VAL A 121 5.62 16.65 -6.49
CA VAL A 121 6.94 17.08 -5.98
C VAL A 121 8.10 16.52 -6.82
N VAL A 122 8.12 15.20 -7.05
CA VAL A 122 9.19 14.56 -7.83
C VAL A 122 9.14 14.99 -9.31
N PRO A 123 8.00 14.92 -10.03
CA PRO A 123 7.90 15.43 -11.40
C PRO A 123 8.31 16.91 -11.56
N SER A 124 7.88 17.79 -10.66
CA SER A 124 8.16 19.23 -10.72
C SER A 124 9.64 19.53 -10.50
N LEU A 125 10.30 18.82 -9.58
CA LEU A 125 11.75 18.91 -9.41
C LEU A 125 12.51 18.43 -10.64
N ILE A 126 12.07 17.33 -11.26
CA ILE A 126 12.68 16.83 -12.49
C ILE A 126 12.53 17.87 -13.62
N TYR A 127 11.35 18.46 -13.76
CA TYR A 127 11.05 19.46 -14.79
C TYR A 127 11.89 20.74 -14.60
N ALA A 128 12.08 21.18 -13.35
CA ALA A 128 12.84 22.38 -13.03
C ALA A 128 14.36 22.21 -13.20
N GLU A 129 14.91 21.03 -12.88
CA GLU A 129 16.35 20.83 -12.73
C GLU A 129 17.06 20.17 -13.92
N PHE A 130 16.31 19.59 -14.87
CA PHE A 130 16.86 18.83 -15.99
C PHE A 130 16.49 19.39 -17.38
N PRO A 131 17.32 19.13 -18.41
CA PRO A 131 16.99 19.47 -19.79
C PRO A 131 15.81 18.63 -20.31
N ALA A 132 15.06 19.19 -21.26
CA ALA A 132 13.80 18.63 -21.77
C ALA A 132 13.88 17.15 -22.24
N TRP A 133 15.00 16.74 -22.86
CA TRP A 133 15.18 15.36 -23.30
C TRP A 133 15.19 14.37 -22.12
N PHE A 134 15.81 14.74 -21.00
CA PHE A 134 15.88 13.89 -19.81
C PHE A 134 14.56 13.91 -19.06
N VAL A 135 13.87 15.05 -19.01
CA VAL A 135 12.52 15.15 -18.44
C VAL A 135 11.58 14.17 -19.14
N GLY A 136 11.55 14.18 -20.47
CA GLY A 136 10.72 13.24 -21.25
C GLY A 136 11.06 11.78 -20.94
N PHE A 137 12.36 11.48 -20.81
CA PHE A 137 12.82 10.14 -20.44
C PHE A 137 12.38 9.73 -19.02
N ALA A 138 12.57 10.62 -18.04
CA ALA A 138 12.21 10.38 -16.64
C ALA A 138 10.71 10.22 -16.45
N PHE A 139 9.89 11.04 -17.13
CA PHE A 139 8.44 10.95 -17.07
C PHE A 139 7.92 9.66 -17.69
N LEU A 140 8.51 9.20 -18.79
CA LEU A 140 8.23 7.88 -19.34
C LEU A 140 8.57 6.77 -18.34
N GLY A 141 9.67 6.90 -17.61
CA GLY A 141 10.06 6.00 -16.52
C GLY A 141 9.01 5.93 -15.41
N ILE A 142 8.52 7.09 -14.94
CA ILE A 142 7.45 7.18 -13.94
C ILE A 142 6.17 6.52 -14.45
N PHE A 143 5.79 6.79 -15.70
CA PHE A 143 4.61 6.20 -16.33
C PHE A 143 4.70 4.66 -16.41
N ILE A 144 5.82 4.13 -16.90
CA ILE A 144 6.06 2.68 -16.95
C ILE A 144 6.07 2.08 -15.53
N GLY A 145 6.69 2.79 -14.59
CA GLY A 145 6.76 2.41 -13.17
C GLY A 145 5.38 2.24 -12.52
N GLY A 146 4.40 3.06 -12.90
CA GLY A 146 3.01 2.91 -12.46
C GLY A 146 2.23 1.82 -13.22
N LEU A 147 2.48 1.67 -14.52
CA LEU A 147 1.73 0.74 -15.39
C LEU A 147 1.98 -0.72 -15.02
N VAL A 148 3.24 -1.09 -14.73
CA VAL A 148 3.60 -2.49 -14.44
C VAL A 148 2.89 -3.03 -13.20
N PRO A 149 2.97 -2.40 -12.01
CA PRO A 149 2.23 -2.84 -10.83
C PRO A 149 0.72 -2.84 -11.04
N ALA A 150 0.17 -1.81 -11.69
CA ALA A 150 -1.28 -1.72 -11.97
C ALA A 150 -1.80 -2.93 -12.75
N SER A 151 -1.03 -3.39 -13.75
CA SER A 151 -1.39 -4.56 -14.55
C SER A 151 -1.42 -5.85 -13.72
N ILE A 152 -0.43 -6.07 -12.85
CA ILE A 152 -0.31 -7.26 -12.00
C ILE A 152 -1.42 -7.27 -10.94
N MET A 153 -1.74 -6.11 -10.36
CA MET A 153 -2.83 -5.95 -9.40
C MET A 153 -4.19 -6.27 -10.05
N ALA A 154 -4.47 -5.77 -11.26
CA ALA A 154 -5.70 -6.08 -11.98
C ALA A 154 -5.84 -7.57 -12.33
N ILE A 155 -4.74 -8.24 -12.71
CA ILE A 155 -4.71 -9.68 -12.95
C ILE A 155 -5.01 -10.44 -11.64
N SER A 156 -4.44 -10.00 -10.52
CA SER A 156 -4.70 -10.62 -9.21
C SER A 156 -6.18 -10.55 -8.82
N GLN A 157 -6.80 -9.39 -8.96
CA GLN A 157 -8.22 -9.20 -8.64
C GLN A 157 -9.11 -10.09 -9.53
N ALA A 158 -8.80 -10.15 -10.83
CA ALA A 158 -9.51 -11.00 -11.76
C ALA A 158 -9.38 -12.50 -11.44
N ASN A 159 -8.18 -12.94 -11.05
CA ASN A 159 -7.95 -14.32 -10.62
C ASN A 159 -8.73 -14.63 -9.34
N LEU A 160 -8.74 -13.72 -8.36
CA LEU A 160 -9.51 -13.91 -7.13
C LEU A 160 -11.01 -14.02 -7.42
N LEU A 161 -11.57 -13.12 -8.22
CA LEU A 161 -12.98 -13.15 -8.60
C LEU A 161 -13.33 -14.46 -9.32
N THR A 162 -12.51 -14.86 -10.29
CA THR A 162 -12.77 -16.05 -11.09
C THR A 162 -12.64 -17.33 -10.25
N ARG A 163 -11.58 -17.46 -9.45
CA ARG A 163 -11.27 -18.70 -8.71
C ARG A 163 -12.02 -18.84 -7.39
N ASN A 164 -12.21 -17.75 -6.65
CA ASN A 164 -12.75 -17.81 -5.28
C ASN A 164 -14.23 -17.43 -5.20
N VAL A 165 -14.79 -16.79 -6.23
CA VAL A 165 -16.22 -16.44 -6.25
C VAL A 165 -16.93 -17.26 -7.33
N ILE A 166 -16.49 -17.15 -8.58
CA ILE A 166 -17.24 -17.71 -9.71
C ILE A 166 -17.08 -19.22 -9.79
N LYS A 167 -15.86 -19.75 -9.65
CA LYS A 167 -15.63 -21.20 -9.67
C LYS A 167 -16.30 -21.91 -8.49
N VAL A 168 -16.42 -21.25 -7.33
CA VAL A 168 -17.17 -21.79 -6.19
C VAL A 168 -18.67 -21.87 -6.52
N ALA A 169 -19.22 -20.86 -7.19
CA ALA A 169 -20.61 -20.87 -7.66
C ALA A 169 -20.86 -21.80 -8.85
N ARG A 170 -19.82 -22.09 -9.65
CA ARG A 170 -19.88 -22.99 -10.83
C ARG A 170 -18.69 -23.97 -10.83
N PRO A 171 -18.77 -25.07 -10.05
CA PRO A 171 -17.64 -25.97 -9.82
C PRO A 171 -17.11 -26.66 -11.09
N ASN A 172 -17.99 -26.94 -12.06
CA ASN A 172 -17.66 -27.67 -13.28
C ASN A 172 -17.03 -26.78 -14.38
N MET A 173 -16.51 -25.60 -14.02
CA MET A 173 -15.90 -24.68 -14.98
C MET A 173 -14.54 -25.21 -15.47
N THR A 174 -14.39 -25.37 -16.79
CA THR A 174 -13.12 -25.79 -17.41
C THR A 174 -12.03 -24.73 -17.22
N SER A 175 -10.76 -25.17 -17.18
CA SER A 175 -9.60 -24.27 -17.07
C SER A 175 -9.52 -23.24 -18.20
N LYS A 176 -9.99 -23.60 -19.41
CA LYS A 176 -10.03 -22.68 -20.57
C LYS A 176 -11.04 -21.56 -20.35
N THR A 177 -12.21 -21.90 -19.83
CA THR A 177 -13.26 -20.92 -19.49
C THR A 177 -12.81 -20.02 -18.34
N GLU A 178 -12.21 -20.60 -17.31
CA GLU A 178 -11.62 -19.87 -16.17
C GLU A 178 -10.61 -18.82 -16.66
N ALA A 179 -9.63 -19.23 -17.46
CA ALA A 179 -8.61 -18.32 -17.98
C ALA A 179 -9.20 -17.22 -18.89
N ARG A 180 -10.20 -17.55 -19.71
CA ARG A 180 -10.87 -16.56 -20.57
C ARG A 180 -11.62 -15.53 -19.73
N LEU A 181 -12.30 -15.98 -18.69
CA LEU A 181 -13.08 -15.13 -17.80
C LEU A 181 -12.19 -14.21 -16.97
N ALA A 182 -11.09 -14.73 -16.41
CA ALA A 182 -10.10 -13.92 -15.71
C ALA A 182 -9.48 -12.84 -16.61
N LYS A 183 -9.21 -13.12 -17.89
CA LYS A 183 -8.74 -12.09 -18.84
C LYS A 183 -9.76 -10.97 -19.03
N TRP A 184 -11.04 -11.31 -19.22
CA TRP A 184 -12.11 -10.32 -19.36
C TRP A 184 -12.29 -9.47 -18.10
N PHE A 185 -12.29 -10.10 -16.92
CA PHE A 185 -12.35 -9.33 -15.68
C PHE A 185 -11.12 -8.46 -15.44
N SER A 186 -9.93 -8.91 -15.85
CA SER A 186 -8.72 -8.07 -15.79
C SER A 186 -8.86 -6.82 -16.64
N VAL A 187 -9.46 -6.93 -17.82
CA VAL A 187 -9.78 -5.77 -18.68
C VAL A 187 -10.82 -4.88 -18.01
N MET A 188 -11.91 -5.46 -17.48
CA MET A 188 -12.96 -4.73 -16.77
C MET A 188 -12.41 -3.92 -15.59
N PHE A 189 -11.57 -4.52 -14.73
CA PHE A 189 -10.97 -3.82 -13.59
C PHE A 189 -10.08 -2.66 -14.01
N LYS A 190 -9.40 -2.73 -15.16
CA LYS A 190 -8.62 -1.61 -15.69
C LYS A 190 -9.52 -0.45 -16.12
N PHE A 191 -10.66 -0.74 -16.75
CA PHE A 191 -11.63 0.30 -17.11
C PHE A 191 -12.32 0.91 -15.88
N ILE A 192 -12.61 0.10 -14.86
CA ILE A 192 -13.10 0.62 -13.57
C ILE A 192 -12.05 1.55 -12.97
N ALA A 193 -10.79 1.12 -12.87
CA ALA A 193 -9.71 1.95 -12.36
C ALA A 193 -9.55 3.26 -13.17
N LEU A 194 -9.69 3.20 -14.50
CA LEU A 194 -9.67 4.38 -15.36
C LEU A 194 -10.83 5.34 -15.07
N ALA A 195 -12.06 4.82 -14.89
CA ALA A 195 -13.21 5.63 -14.51
C ALA A 195 -13.00 6.31 -13.15
N PHE A 196 -12.40 5.60 -12.19
CA PHE A 196 -12.07 6.13 -10.86
C PHE A 196 -11.11 7.31 -10.90
N ILE A 197 -10.18 7.36 -11.87
CA ILE A 197 -9.25 8.50 -12.04
C ILE A 197 -9.99 9.79 -12.35
N PHE A 198 -11.12 9.73 -13.07
CA PHE A 198 -11.94 10.90 -13.38
C PHE A 198 -12.90 11.27 -12.25
N ALA A 199 -13.26 10.30 -11.40
CA ALA A 199 -14.23 10.50 -10.32
C ALA A 199 -13.59 10.92 -8.99
N ILE A 200 -12.34 10.53 -8.74
CA ILE A 200 -11.65 10.76 -7.47
C ILE A 200 -10.36 11.54 -7.71
N SER A 201 -10.15 12.60 -6.93
CA SER A 201 -8.91 13.36 -6.98
C SER A 201 -7.69 12.48 -6.65
N ALA A 202 -6.64 12.60 -7.46
CA ALA A 202 -5.37 11.91 -7.25
C ALA A 202 -4.71 12.25 -5.89
N THR A 203 -5.10 13.37 -5.28
CA THR A 203 -4.67 13.77 -3.93
C THR A 203 -4.99 12.71 -2.88
N TYR A 204 -6.07 11.94 -3.03
CA TYR A 204 -6.48 10.91 -2.07
C TYR A 204 -5.81 9.54 -2.26
N SER A 205 -4.91 9.42 -3.23
CA SER A 205 -4.32 8.12 -3.61
C SER A 205 -3.57 7.45 -2.46
N LEU A 206 -2.89 8.24 -1.62
CA LEU A 206 -2.18 7.73 -0.44
C LEU A 206 -3.16 7.19 0.60
N GLU A 207 -4.19 7.95 0.93
CA GLU A 207 -5.19 7.60 1.93
C GLU A 207 -6.00 6.38 1.48
N LEU A 208 -6.38 6.30 0.19
CA LEU A 208 -7.04 5.12 -0.37
C LEU A 208 -6.17 3.86 -0.28
N GLN A 209 -4.87 3.98 -0.54
CA GLN A 209 -3.92 2.89 -0.34
C GLN A 209 -3.87 2.45 1.13
N LEU A 210 -3.84 3.41 2.06
CA LEU A 210 -3.84 3.14 3.49
C LEU A 210 -5.15 2.50 3.98
N VAL A 211 -6.31 2.88 3.42
CA VAL A 211 -7.59 2.19 3.66
C VAL A 211 -7.54 0.75 3.15
N GLY A 212 -6.97 0.53 1.97
CA GLY A 212 -6.70 -0.82 1.46
C GLY A 212 -5.82 -1.64 2.43
N GLY A 213 -4.84 -0.99 3.06
CA GLY A 213 -4.02 -1.55 4.13
C GLY A 213 -4.82 -1.99 5.36
N ILE A 214 -5.75 -1.14 5.83
CA ILE A 214 -6.65 -1.45 6.96
C ILE A 214 -7.45 -2.72 6.70
N ILE A 215 -8.01 -2.84 5.48
CA ILE A 215 -8.83 -3.96 5.06
C ILE A 215 -8.01 -5.25 4.95
N ILE A 216 -6.90 -5.23 4.20
CA ILE A 216 -6.13 -6.45 3.96
C ILE A 216 -5.51 -6.99 5.25
N LEU A 217 -5.13 -6.11 6.17
CA LEU A 217 -4.55 -6.47 7.46
C LEU A 217 -5.49 -7.34 8.30
N GLN A 218 -6.81 -7.23 8.11
CA GLN A 218 -7.78 -8.07 8.84
C GLN A 218 -7.69 -9.55 8.47
N THR A 219 -7.03 -9.89 7.36
CA THR A 219 -6.78 -11.28 6.99
C THR A 219 -5.59 -11.90 7.75
N LEU A 220 -4.80 -11.08 8.47
CA LEU A 220 -3.59 -11.52 9.17
C LEU A 220 -3.83 -12.71 10.11
N PRO A 221 -4.83 -12.72 11.01
CA PRO A 221 -5.00 -13.82 11.95
C PRO A 221 -5.31 -15.14 11.22
N ALA A 222 -6.11 -15.08 10.16
CA ALA A 222 -6.45 -16.26 9.37
C ALA A 222 -5.24 -16.82 8.60
N ILE A 223 -4.41 -15.95 8.03
CA ILE A 223 -3.30 -16.35 7.17
C ILE A 223 -2.05 -16.64 8.00
N PHE A 224 -1.52 -15.66 8.73
CA PHE A 224 -0.25 -15.80 9.44
C PHE A 224 -0.37 -16.72 10.64
N ILE A 225 -1.29 -16.42 11.56
CA ILE A 225 -1.42 -17.23 12.79
C ILE A 225 -1.93 -18.63 12.43
N GLY A 226 -2.91 -18.72 11.51
CA GLY A 226 -3.42 -20.00 11.01
C GLY A 226 -2.37 -20.91 10.34
N MET A 227 -1.30 -20.36 9.77
CA MET A 227 -0.17 -21.15 9.24
C MET A 227 0.71 -21.75 10.34
N TYR A 228 0.91 -21.04 11.46
CA TYR A 228 1.82 -21.47 12.53
C TYR A 228 1.13 -22.28 13.64
N THR A 229 -0.19 -22.15 13.81
CA THR A 229 -0.92 -22.86 14.87
C THR A 229 -2.23 -23.46 14.36
N ASN A 230 -2.56 -24.65 14.89
CA ASN A 230 -3.83 -25.33 14.69
C ASN A 230 -4.86 -25.01 15.79
N LYS A 231 -4.52 -24.10 16.72
CA LYS A 231 -5.38 -23.78 17.88
C LYS A 231 -6.55 -22.84 17.54
N LEU A 232 -6.51 -22.20 16.37
CA LEU A 232 -7.56 -21.27 15.97
C LEU A 232 -8.81 -22.00 15.46
N ASN A 233 -9.98 -21.59 15.96
CA ASN A 233 -11.27 -22.05 15.48
C ASN A 233 -11.69 -21.27 14.23
N LYS A 234 -12.13 -21.97 13.17
CA LYS A 234 -12.50 -21.33 11.90
C LYS A 234 -13.64 -20.32 12.02
N TYR A 235 -14.60 -20.56 12.91
CA TYR A 235 -15.72 -19.65 13.14
C TYR A 235 -15.28 -18.43 13.94
N ALA A 236 -14.48 -18.62 14.99
CA ALA A 236 -13.92 -17.51 15.76
C ALA A 236 -13.07 -16.57 14.88
N VAL A 237 -12.23 -17.13 14.01
CA VAL A 237 -11.44 -16.36 13.03
C VAL A 237 -12.35 -15.63 12.04
N GLY A 238 -13.42 -16.27 11.55
CA GLY A 238 -14.36 -15.62 10.64
C GLY A 238 -15.11 -14.44 11.28
N VAL A 239 -15.57 -14.58 12.52
CA VAL A 239 -16.23 -13.50 13.27
C VAL A 239 -15.23 -12.40 13.62
N GLY A 240 -13.99 -12.76 14.02
CA GLY A 240 -12.92 -11.81 14.26
C GLY A 240 -12.58 -10.99 13.02
N TRP A 241 -12.47 -11.64 11.86
CA TRP A 241 -12.26 -10.96 10.58
C TRP A 241 -13.39 -9.96 10.29
N LEU A 242 -14.65 -10.38 10.44
CA LEU A 242 -15.81 -9.52 10.20
C LEU A 242 -15.83 -8.31 11.16
N ALA A 243 -15.54 -8.54 12.44
CA ALA A 243 -15.45 -7.48 13.44
C ALA A 243 -14.30 -6.51 13.17
N GLY A 244 -13.14 -7.00 12.73
CA GLY A 244 -12.02 -6.16 12.28
C GLY A 244 -12.40 -5.32 11.07
N MET A 245 -13.08 -5.90 10.09
CA MET A 245 -13.56 -5.17 8.90
C MET A 245 -14.55 -4.07 9.27
N ILE A 246 -15.58 -4.40 10.05
CA ILE A 246 -16.62 -3.45 10.47
C ILE A 246 -16.01 -2.34 11.32
N SER A 247 -15.19 -2.67 12.33
CA SER A 247 -14.53 -1.67 13.18
C SER A 247 -13.59 -0.77 12.39
N GLY A 248 -12.80 -1.32 11.45
CA GLY A 248 -11.93 -0.53 10.58
C GLY A 248 -12.71 0.47 9.73
N VAL A 249 -13.77 0.03 9.06
CA VAL A 249 -14.64 0.92 8.26
C VAL A 249 -15.31 1.96 9.14
N PHE A 250 -15.86 1.54 10.29
CA PHE A 250 -16.51 2.45 11.23
C PHE A 250 -15.54 3.55 11.71
N LEU A 251 -14.33 3.20 12.13
CA LEU A 251 -13.34 4.17 12.62
C LEU A 251 -12.86 5.12 11.51
N ILE A 252 -12.79 4.66 10.25
CA ILE A 252 -12.52 5.53 9.10
C ILE A 252 -13.65 6.55 8.93
N LEU A 253 -14.91 6.08 8.99
CA LEU A 253 -16.07 6.93 8.86
C LEU A 253 -16.17 7.94 10.02
N ASP A 254 -15.83 7.50 11.22
CA ASP A 254 -15.83 8.32 12.43
C ASP A 254 -14.78 9.44 12.37
N ALA A 255 -13.54 9.07 12.05
CA ALA A 255 -12.39 9.98 12.01
C ALA A 255 -12.49 11.05 10.90
N ASN A 256 -13.34 10.82 9.89
CA ASN A 256 -13.47 11.73 8.74
C ASN A 256 -14.86 12.37 8.65
N PHE A 257 -15.95 11.63 8.79
CA PHE A 257 -17.29 12.11 8.47
C PHE A 257 -18.16 12.33 9.70
N PHE A 258 -18.25 11.37 10.62
CA PHE A 258 -19.23 11.47 11.72
C PHE A 258 -18.87 12.49 12.78
N ILE A 259 -17.66 12.40 13.34
CA ILE A 259 -17.23 13.33 14.39
C ILE A 259 -16.55 14.55 13.76
N ALA A 260 -15.71 14.32 12.76
CA ALA A 260 -14.91 15.39 12.16
C ALA A 260 -15.68 16.24 11.12
N HIS A 261 -16.85 15.78 10.64
CA HIS A 261 -17.68 16.48 9.64
C HIS A 261 -16.91 16.94 8.40
N LEU A 262 -15.86 16.21 8.02
CA LEU A 262 -15.00 16.57 6.89
C LEU A 262 -15.68 16.17 5.58
N PRO A 263 -15.54 16.98 4.52
CA PRO A 263 -16.16 16.71 3.23
C PRO A 263 -15.50 15.53 2.48
N SER A 264 -14.38 15.00 2.97
CA SER A 264 -13.60 13.97 2.27
C SER A 264 -12.71 13.15 3.22
N LEU A 265 -12.11 12.08 2.68
CA LEU A 265 -11.13 11.25 3.39
C LEU A 265 -9.81 12.03 3.56
N GLN A 266 -9.57 12.51 4.78
CA GLN A 266 -8.41 13.33 5.15
C GLN A 266 -7.40 12.54 6.00
N THR A 267 -7.82 11.47 6.67
CA THR A 267 -6.95 10.72 7.58
C THR A 267 -7.33 9.24 7.68
N THR A 268 -6.32 8.40 7.94
CA THR A 268 -6.47 6.99 8.33
C THR A 268 -6.00 6.73 9.77
N PHE A 269 -5.85 7.80 10.54
CA PHE A 269 -5.49 7.76 11.95
C PHE A 269 -6.70 8.05 12.82
N PHE A 270 -6.84 7.28 13.89
CA PHE A 270 -7.78 7.58 14.96
C PHE A 270 -7.09 8.48 15.98
N LYS A 271 -7.80 9.50 16.45
CA LYS A 271 -7.31 10.45 17.46
C LYS A 271 -7.78 10.02 18.85
N PHE A 272 -6.86 9.54 19.66
CA PHE A 272 -7.04 9.34 21.09
C PHE A 272 -6.72 10.62 21.88
N THR A 273 -7.26 10.69 23.09
CA THR A 273 -6.76 11.59 24.14
C THR A 273 -5.33 11.19 24.53
N THR A 274 -4.60 12.10 25.16
CA THR A 274 -3.23 11.84 25.65
C THR A 274 -3.21 10.60 26.55
N PRO A 275 -2.20 9.71 26.45
CA PRO A 275 -0.89 9.89 25.82
C PRO A 275 -0.75 9.37 24.37
N PHE A 276 -1.77 8.70 23.81
CA PHE A 276 -1.60 7.98 22.55
C PHE A 276 -1.69 8.86 21.30
N SER A 277 -2.45 9.97 21.37
CA SER A 277 -2.61 10.91 20.26
C SER A 277 -3.09 10.22 18.98
N PHE A 278 -2.28 10.07 17.94
CA PHE A 278 -2.71 9.37 16.71
C PHE A 278 -2.27 7.91 16.69
N ILE A 279 -3.19 7.03 16.28
CA ILE A 279 -2.91 5.61 16.04
C ILE A 279 -3.50 5.22 14.69
N TYR A 280 -2.76 4.45 13.90
CA TYR A 280 -3.25 3.95 12.63
C TYR A 280 -4.45 3.01 12.85
N ILE A 281 -5.58 3.29 12.19
CA ILE A 281 -6.85 2.57 12.39
C ILE A 281 -6.70 1.07 12.15
N GLY A 282 -5.82 0.66 11.24
CA GLY A 282 -5.56 -0.74 10.93
C GLY A 282 -5.10 -1.54 12.16
N LEU A 283 -4.31 -0.93 13.05
CA LEU A 283 -3.89 -1.56 14.30
C LEU A 283 -5.10 -1.80 15.22
N ILE A 284 -5.94 -0.79 15.41
CA ILE A 284 -7.12 -0.88 16.30
C ILE A 284 -8.07 -1.95 15.81
N ALA A 285 -8.39 -1.94 14.51
CA ALA A 285 -9.23 -2.95 13.86
C ALA A 285 -8.65 -4.36 13.99
N LEU A 286 -7.33 -4.51 13.81
CA LEU A 286 -6.65 -5.79 13.99
C LEU A 286 -6.70 -6.28 15.44
N LEU A 287 -6.63 -5.39 16.43
CA LEU A 287 -6.77 -5.77 17.84
C LEU A 287 -8.17 -6.33 18.15
N PHE A 288 -9.24 -5.72 17.62
CA PHE A 288 -10.60 -6.29 17.73
C PHE A 288 -10.68 -7.68 17.11
N ASN A 289 -10.11 -7.82 15.91
CA ASN A 289 -10.07 -9.09 15.19
C ASN A 289 -9.32 -10.18 15.98
N LEU A 290 -8.10 -9.88 16.44
CA LEU A 290 -7.29 -10.80 17.23
C LEU A 290 -7.97 -11.17 18.54
N LEU A 291 -8.56 -10.20 19.24
CA LEU A 291 -9.25 -10.45 20.50
C LEU A 291 -10.38 -11.46 20.31
N ILE A 292 -11.26 -11.23 19.33
CA ILE A 292 -12.39 -12.12 19.03
C ILE A 292 -11.89 -13.47 18.53
N ALA A 293 -10.90 -13.49 17.64
CA ALA A 293 -10.35 -14.72 17.10
C ALA A 293 -9.71 -15.59 18.20
N ILE A 294 -8.93 -15.00 19.10
CA ILE A 294 -8.23 -15.72 20.18
C ILE A 294 -9.23 -16.16 21.25
N VAL A 295 -10.01 -15.24 21.82
CA VAL A 295 -10.98 -15.56 22.89
C VAL A 295 -12.04 -16.54 22.39
N GLY A 296 -12.59 -16.31 21.19
CA GLY A 296 -13.54 -17.23 20.58
C GLY A 296 -12.94 -18.62 20.32
N SER A 297 -11.65 -18.70 19.94
CA SER A 297 -10.97 -19.99 19.77
C SER A 297 -10.71 -20.71 21.09
N LEU A 298 -10.44 -19.97 22.17
CA LEU A 298 -10.30 -20.55 23.51
C LEU A 298 -11.62 -21.13 24.03
N ILE A 299 -12.74 -20.45 23.75
CA ILE A 299 -14.08 -20.91 24.16
C ILE A 299 -14.56 -22.09 23.32
N LEU A 300 -14.40 -22.02 21.98
CA LEU A 300 -14.94 -23.03 21.05
C LEU A 300 -14.00 -24.23 20.83
N GLY A 301 -12.74 -24.13 21.25
CA GLY A 301 -11.70 -25.12 20.97
C GLY A 301 -11.27 -25.15 19.49
N PRO A 302 -10.18 -25.87 19.18
CA PRO A 302 -9.63 -25.94 17.81
C PRO A 302 -10.60 -26.64 16.84
N SER A 303 -10.72 -26.11 15.63
CA SER A 303 -11.52 -26.74 14.58
C SER A 303 -10.79 -27.96 13.97
N LYS A 304 -11.51 -29.06 13.72
CA LYS A 304 -10.97 -30.19 12.95
C LYS A 304 -10.53 -29.70 11.56
N LYS A 305 -9.31 -30.03 11.16
CA LYS A 305 -8.83 -29.74 9.80
C LYS A 305 -9.76 -30.43 8.80
N PRO A 306 -10.12 -29.78 7.67
CA PRO A 306 -10.66 -30.51 6.54
C PRO A 306 -9.63 -31.59 6.16
N THR A 307 -10.05 -32.85 6.10
CA THR A 307 -9.24 -33.92 5.53
C THR A 307 -8.96 -33.53 4.09
N ALA A 308 -7.69 -33.27 3.77
CA ALA A 308 -7.29 -33.02 2.40
C ALA A 308 -7.57 -34.32 1.62
N ASN A 309 -8.63 -34.34 0.81
CA ASN A 309 -8.79 -35.38 -0.19
C ASN A 309 -7.62 -35.23 -1.17
N SER A 310 -6.71 -36.20 -1.14
CA SER A 310 -5.53 -36.31 -1.98
C SER A 310 -5.88 -36.67 -3.43
N SER A 311 -6.74 -35.87 -4.06
CA SER A 311 -7.16 -36.08 -5.46
C SER A 311 -7.17 -34.76 -6.23
N ALA A 312 -5.99 -34.18 -6.42
CA ALA A 312 -5.70 -33.28 -7.54
C ALA A 312 -4.18 -33.04 -7.57
N ALA A 313 -3.46 -34.04 -8.09
CA ALA A 313 -2.16 -33.82 -8.73
C ALA A 313 -2.39 -33.25 -10.13
#